data_AF-W1WFI0-F1
#
_entry.id   AF-W1WFI0-F1
#
_cell.length_a   1.000
_cell.length_b   1.000
_cell.length_c   1.000
_cell.angle_alpha   90.00
_cell.angle_beta   90.00
_cell.angle_gamma   90.00
#
_symmetry.space_group_name_H-M   'P 1'
#
loop_
_entity.id
_entity.type
_entity.pdbx_description
1 polymer ?
#
loop_
_entity_poly.entity_id
_entity_poly.type
_entity_poly.pdbx_seq_one_letter_code
_entity_poly.pdbx_strand_id
1 'polypeptide(L)'
;NDERLSEQVLNYLMKEQKYGAYMIKQKMKLRGLTVPPEISDYDEVKAAYRVVEKKFGSILNEDCTPRVKVFNFLKYRGFSTSTIQVVCNDFYE
;
A
#
# COMPACT_ATOMS: atom_id res chain seq x y z
N ASN A 1 23.58 4.05 -14.97
CA ASN A 1 22.71 2.86 -15.12
C ASN A 1 21.41 3.11 -14.39
N ASP A 2 20.44 3.59 -15.14
CA ASP A 2 19.11 3.97 -14.63
C ASP A 2 18.31 2.73 -14.23
N GLU A 3 18.59 1.56 -14.83
CA GLU A 3 17.99 0.28 -14.45
C GLU A 3 18.30 -0.11 -13.01
N ARG A 4 19.59 -0.09 -12.61
CA ARG A 4 20.00 -0.39 -11.23
C ARG A 4 19.37 0.57 -10.23
N LEU A 5 19.22 1.84 -10.61
CA LEU A 5 18.56 2.85 -9.78
C LEU A 5 17.07 2.55 -9.65
N SER A 6 16.40 2.19 -10.75
CA SER A 6 14.98 1.80 -10.75
C SER A 6 14.72 0.60 -9.83
N GLU A 7 15.54 -0.45 -9.91
CA GLU A 7 15.44 -1.63 -9.05
C GLU A 7 15.65 -1.27 -7.57
N GLN A 8 16.66 -0.46 -7.26
CA GLN A 8 16.94 -0.02 -5.90
C GLN A 8 15.80 0.81 -5.30
N VAL A 9 15.25 1.75 -6.07
CA VAL A 9 14.15 2.61 -5.61
C VAL A 9 12.86 1.82 -5.47
N LEU A 10 12.56 0.91 -6.41
CA LEU A 10 11.42 0.01 -6.32
C LEU A 10 11.51 -0.83 -5.04
N ASN A 11 12.65 -1.51 -4.83
CA ASN A 11 12.88 -2.35 -3.67
C ASN A 11 12.77 -1.56 -2.36
N TYR A 12 13.29 -0.34 -2.32
CA TYR A 12 13.16 0.54 -1.17
C TYR A 12 11.67 0.86 -0.89
N LEU A 13 10.90 1.27 -1.89
CA LEU A 13 9.48 1.60 -1.74
C LEU A 13 8.64 0.38 -1.33
N MET A 14 8.94 -0.80 -1.86
CA MET A 14 8.30 -2.06 -1.47
C MET A 14 8.64 -2.43 -0.03
N LYS A 15 9.91 -2.32 0.39
CA LYS A 15 10.34 -2.60 1.77
C LYS A 15 9.76 -1.64 2.80
N GLU A 16 9.57 -0.37 2.44
CA GLU A 16 8.90 0.59 3.33
C GLU A 16 7.44 0.19 3.63
N GLN A 17 6.78 -0.53 2.72
CA GLN A 17 5.39 -1.00 2.85
C GLN A 17 4.40 0.12 3.22
N LYS A 18 4.64 1.34 2.73
CA LYS A 18 3.82 2.53 3.05
C LYS A 18 2.69 2.78 2.06
N TYR A 19 2.77 2.18 0.88
CA TYR A 19 1.98 2.52 -0.30
C TYR A 19 1.51 1.26 -1.00
N GLY A 20 0.38 1.35 -1.70
CA GLY A 20 -0.02 0.31 -2.65
C GLY A 20 0.75 0.41 -3.96
N ALA A 21 0.67 -0.65 -4.75
CA ALA A 21 1.39 -0.80 -6.01
C ALA A 21 1.13 0.36 -6.98
N TYR A 22 -0.11 0.89 -7.01
CA TYR A 22 -0.42 2.04 -7.86
C TYR A 22 0.41 3.26 -7.50
N MET A 23 0.49 3.61 -6.20
CA MET A 23 1.24 4.77 -5.74
C MET A 23 2.75 4.56 -5.87
N ILE A 24 3.24 3.34 -5.68
CA ILE A 24 4.65 2.98 -5.95
C ILE A 24 4.97 3.24 -7.43
N LYS A 25 4.14 2.74 -8.36
CA LYS A 25 4.29 2.98 -9.80
C LYS A 25 4.28 4.47 -10.15
N GLN A 26 3.37 5.26 -9.57
CA GLN A 26 3.34 6.72 -9.79
C GLN A 26 4.59 7.40 -9.27
N LYS A 27 5.08 7.01 -8.08
CA LYS A 27 6.32 7.54 -7.50
C LYS A 27 7.57 7.20 -8.33
N MET A 28 7.59 6.06 -9.02
CA MET A 28 8.66 5.74 -9.98
C MET A 28 8.59 6.66 -11.20
N LYS A 29 7.39 6.79 -11.79
CA LYS A 29 7.15 7.63 -12.97
C LYS A 29 7.51 9.11 -12.74
N LEU A 30 7.14 9.66 -11.58
CA LEU A 30 7.48 11.05 -11.22
C LEU A 30 8.98 11.31 -11.10
N ARG A 31 9.79 10.26 -10.93
CA ARG A 31 11.26 10.34 -10.88
C ARG A 31 11.91 10.06 -12.23
N GLY A 32 11.12 9.85 -13.29
CA GLY A 32 11.64 9.43 -14.59
C GLY A 32 12.19 8.00 -14.59
N LEU A 33 11.86 7.19 -13.59
CA LEU A 33 12.34 5.81 -13.47
C LEU A 33 11.37 4.85 -14.16
N THR A 34 11.92 3.90 -14.90
CA THR A 34 11.19 2.73 -15.38
C THR A 34 10.68 1.91 -14.20
N VAL A 35 9.52 1.27 -14.35
CA VAL A 35 8.95 0.40 -13.31
C VAL A 35 9.41 -1.04 -13.61
N PRO A 36 10.26 -1.64 -12.76
CA PRO A 36 10.64 -3.04 -12.93
C PRO A 36 9.44 -3.99 -12.79
N PRO A 37 9.47 -5.17 -13.43
CA PRO A 37 8.38 -6.15 -13.36
C PRO A 37 8.18 -6.76 -11.97
N GLU A 38 9.20 -6.72 -11.11
CA GLU A 38 9.19 -7.18 -9.70
C GLU A 38 8.07 -6.56 -8.85
N ILE A 39 7.51 -5.42 -9.27
CA ILE A 39 6.33 -4.83 -8.60
C ILE A 39 5.13 -5.79 -8.56
N SER A 40 5.11 -6.81 -9.44
CA SER A 40 4.05 -7.82 -9.49
C SER A 40 4.09 -8.77 -8.29
N ASP A 41 5.27 -8.96 -7.69
CA ASP A 41 5.48 -9.79 -6.50
C ASP A 41 5.20 -9.01 -5.20
N TYR A 42 4.78 -7.74 -5.30
CA TYR A 42 4.52 -6.91 -4.15
C TYR A 42 3.26 -7.34 -3.41
N ASP A 43 3.46 -7.77 -2.16
CA ASP A 43 2.38 -8.08 -1.23
C ASP A 43 1.70 -6.80 -0.73
N GLU A 44 0.74 -6.31 -1.52
CA GLU A 44 -0.10 -5.15 -1.18
C GLU A 44 -0.92 -5.39 0.09
N VAL A 45 -1.36 -6.63 0.32
CA VAL A 45 -2.21 -7.00 1.45
C VAL A 45 -1.45 -6.81 2.76
N LYS A 46 -0.26 -7.42 2.88
CA LYS A 46 0.62 -7.25 4.04
C LYS A 46 0.98 -5.79 4.30
N ALA A 47 1.24 -5.03 3.25
CA ALA A 47 1.52 -3.60 3.38
C ALA A 47 0.30 -2.80 3.87
N ALA A 48 -0.89 -3.13 3.39
CA ALA A 48 -2.15 -2.51 3.83
C ALA A 48 -2.42 -2.77 5.32
N TYR A 49 -2.27 -4.02 5.80
CA TYR A 49 -2.36 -4.34 7.23
C TYR A 49 -1.42 -3.48 8.07
N ARG A 50 -0.14 -3.41 7.68
CA ARG A 50 0.88 -2.66 8.42
C ARG A 50 0.56 -1.18 8.56
N VAL A 51 0.04 -0.53 7.51
CA VAL A 51 -0.30 0.90 7.58
C VAL A 51 -1.60 1.17 8.34
N VAL A 52 -2.55 0.23 8.31
CA VAL A 52 -3.79 0.32 9.10
C VAL A 52 -3.47 0.14 10.57
N GLU A 53 -2.78 -0.94 10.94
CA GLU A 53 -2.39 -1.21 12.32
C GLU A 53 -1.58 -0.06 12.92
N LYS A 54 -0.59 0.46 12.16
CA LYS A 54 0.23 1.58 12.63
C LYS A 54 -0.56 2.86 12.88
N LYS A 55 -1.66 3.11 12.15
CA LYS A 55 -2.43 4.36 12.27
C LYS A 55 -3.62 4.24 13.20
N PHE A 56 -4.34 3.13 13.13
CA PHE A 56 -5.63 2.94 13.77
C PHE A 56 -5.57 1.89 14.91
N GLY A 57 -4.47 1.14 15.02
CA GLY A 57 -4.32 0.04 15.98
C GLY A 57 -4.75 -1.30 15.42
N SER A 58 -4.54 -2.38 16.18
CA SER A 58 -4.82 -3.76 15.77
C SER A 58 -6.30 -4.15 15.88
N ILE A 59 -7.11 -3.42 16.65
CA ILE A 59 -8.55 -3.70 16.82
C ILE A 59 -9.32 -2.44 16.44
N LEU A 60 -10.15 -2.53 15.41
CA LEU A 60 -10.95 -1.41 14.93
C LEU A 60 -12.39 -1.57 15.39
N ASN A 61 -12.92 -0.55 16.05
CA ASN A 61 -14.33 -0.45 16.38
C ASN A 61 -15.00 0.49 15.36
N GLU A 62 -16.12 0.06 14.76
CA GLU A 62 -16.86 0.85 13.77
C GLU A 62 -17.33 2.21 14.31
N ASP A 63 -17.60 2.30 15.62
CA ASP A 63 -18.03 3.52 16.30
C ASP A 63 -16.92 4.59 16.35
N CYS A 64 -15.68 4.16 16.59
CA CYS A 64 -14.52 5.05 16.68
C CYS A 64 -13.84 5.28 15.32
N THR A 65 -13.72 4.21 14.53
CA THR A 65 -13.08 4.19 13.23
C THR A 65 -14.04 3.56 12.22
N PRO A 66 -14.88 4.36 11.53
CA PRO A 66 -15.76 3.83 10.49
C PRO A 66 -14.98 3.19 9.35
N ARG A 67 -15.50 2.10 8.76
CA ARG A 67 -14.91 1.40 7.60
C ARG A 67 -14.55 2.37 6.46
N VAL A 68 -15.37 3.39 6.22
CA VAL A 68 -15.15 4.42 5.19
C VAL A 68 -13.85 5.20 5.42
N LYS A 69 -13.45 5.46 6.68
CA LYS A 69 -12.18 6.14 6.98
C LYS A 69 -10.98 5.28 6.62
N VAL A 70 -11.02 3.99 6.95
CA VAL A 70 -9.95 3.03 6.59
C VAL A 70 -9.89 2.84 5.08
N PHE A 71 -11.05 2.70 4.44
CA PHE A 71 -11.18 2.58 2.99
C PHE A 71 -10.53 3.78 2.28
N ASN A 72 -10.92 5.00 2.64
CA ASN A 72 -10.36 6.21 2.04
C ASN A 72 -8.87 6.37 2.35
N PHE A 73 -8.44 6.02 3.56
CA PHE A 73 -7.03 6.05 3.95
C PHE A 73 -6.15 5.15 3.07
N LEU A 74 -6.61 3.93 2.78
CA LEU A 74 -5.90 3.01 1.89
C LEU A 74 -6.03 3.43 0.42
N LYS A 75 -7.21 3.88 -0.01
CA LYS A 75 -7.42 4.39 -1.37
C LYS A 75 -6.46 5.53 -1.71
N TYR A 76 -6.30 6.51 -0.83
CA TYR A 76 -5.37 7.63 -1.04
C TYR A 76 -3.89 7.22 -0.96
N ARG A 77 -3.57 6.03 -0.46
CA ARG A 77 -2.24 5.43 -0.53
C ARG A 77 -2.02 4.55 -1.76
N GLY A 78 -3.02 4.43 -2.64
CA GLY A 78 -2.94 3.70 -3.90
C GLY A 78 -2.98 2.19 -3.75
N PHE A 79 -3.62 1.66 -2.70
CA PHE A 79 -3.96 0.25 -2.62
C PHE A 79 -5.14 -0.09 -3.54
N SER A 80 -5.14 -1.29 -4.11
CA SER A 80 -6.27 -1.76 -4.93
C SER A 80 -7.54 -1.94 -4.10
N THR A 81 -8.70 -1.77 -4.74
CA THR A 81 -10.01 -1.93 -4.06
C THR A 81 -10.20 -3.33 -3.50
N SER A 82 -9.72 -4.37 -4.19
CA SER A 82 -9.75 -5.76 -3.73
C SER A 82 -8.93 -5.93 -2.44
N THR A 83 -7.71 -5.40 -2.38
CA THR A 83 -6.89 -5.43 -1.16
C THR A 83 -7.57 -4.68 -0.01
N ILE A 84 -8.16 -3.52 -0.28
CA ILE A 84 -8.87 -2.74 0.73
C ILE A 84 -10.05 -3.52 1.31
N GLN A 85 -10.81 -4.22 0.47
CA GLN A 85 -11.94 -5.03 0.93
C GLN A 85 -11.50 -6.19 1.83
N VAL A 86 -10.43 -6.91 1.46
CA VAL A 86 -9.87 -8.00 2.30
C VAL A 86 -9.52 -7.47 3.69
N VAL A 87 -8.74 -6.38 3.73
CA VAL A 87 -8.28 -5.78 5.00
C VAL A 87 -9.46 -5.25 5.82
N CYS A 88 -10.40 -4.54 5.21
CA CYS A 88 -11.58 -4.03 5.92
C CYS A 88 -12.53 -5.14 6.41
N ASN A 89 -12.56 -6.32 5.78
CA ASN A 89 -13.36 -7.43 6.28
C ASN A 89 -12.71 -8.12 7.49
N ASP A 90 -11.38 -8.17 7.53
CA ASP A 90 -10.64 -8.81 8.62
C ASP A 90 -10.60 -7.95 9.89
N PHE A 91 -10.50 -6.62 9.74
CA PHE A 91 -10.49 -5.71 10.91
C PHE A 91 -11.86 -5.45 11.53
N TYR A 92 -12.95 -5.75 10.83
CA TYR A 92 -14.32 -5.48 11.25
C TYR A 92 -15.16 -6.76 11.12
N GLU A 93 -14.88 -7.73 12.00
CA GLU A 93 -15.76 -8.87 12.25
C GLU A 93 -17.16 -8.41 12.71
#